data_AF-A0A1H0CA15-F1
#
_entry.id   AF-A0A1H0CA15-F1
#
_cell.length_a   1.000
_cell.length_b   1.000
_cell.length_c   1.000
_cell.angle_alpha   90.00
_cell.angle_beta   90.00
_cell.angle_gamma   90.00
#
_symmetry.space_group_name_H-M   'P 1'
#
loop_
_entity.id
_entity.type
_entity.pdbx_description
1 polymer ?
#
loop_
_entity_poly.entity_id
_entity_poly.type
_entity_poly.pdbx_seq_one_letter_code
_entity_poly.pdbx_strand_id
1 'polypeptide(L)'
;MSLPVLDFIYTLVHLLIIGFNLFAWAFRATRRLHLYGVAVTLACWLILGIWYGIGYCPVTDWQWQVKARLGEQNLPNSFVKYYADKISGRSVDANLIDIITAGSFLLSIIISVYLNFFSKKSKLKAKSN
;
A
#
# COMPACT_ATOMS: atom_id res chain seq x y z
N MET A 1 16.10 -20.03 8.02
CA MET A 1 15.26 -19.80 6.82
C MET A 1 16.15 -19.26 5.71
N SER A 2 16.00 -19.73 4.47
CA SER A 2 16.77 -19.23 3.33
C SER A 2 16.37 -17.79 3.01
N LEU A 3 17.35 -16.90 2.87
CA LEU A 3 17.16 -15.48 2.52
C LEU A 3 16.18 -15.23 1.33
N PRO A 4 16.19 -16.01 0.23
CA PRO A 4 15.22 -15.82 -0.86
C PRO A 4 13.76 -16.12 -0.48
N VAL A 5 13.52 -17.04 0.46
CA VAL A 5 12.15 -17.31 0.94
C VAL A 5 11.63 -16.10 1.72
N LEU A 6 12.50 -15.43 2.46
CA LEU A 6 12.15 -14.25 3.24
C LEU A 6 11.83 -13.05 2.34
N ASP A 7 12.58 -12.87 1.25
CA ASP A 7 12.29 -11.87 0.21
C ASP A 7 10.92 -12.12 -0.45
N PHE A 8 10.61 -13.38 -0.77
CA PHE A 8 9.30 -13.76 -1.32
C PHE A 8 8.15 -13.49 -0.33
N ILE A 9 8.34 -13.83 0.95
CA ILE A 9 7.36 -13.57 2.00
C ILE A 9 7.10 -12.06 2.13
N TYR A 10 8.14 -11.23 2.17
CA TYR A 10 7.95 -9.78 2.26
C TYR A 10 7.25 -9.21 1.03
N THR A 11 7.62 -9.68 -0.17
CA THR A 11 6.94 -9.30 -1.41
C THR A 11 5.45 -9.68 -1.36
N LEU A 12 5.13 -10.90 -0.92
CA LEU A 12 3.76 -11.37 -0.80
C LEU A 12 2.97 -10.55 0.23
N VAL A 13 3.53 -10.30 1.41
CA VAL A 13 2.92 -9.47 2.45
C VAL A 13 2.67 -8.05 1.93
N HIS A 14 3.64 -7.45 1.24
CA HIS A 14 3.51 -6.13 0.67
C HIS A 14 2.39 -6.09 -0.39
N LEU A 15 2.34 -7.08 -1.29
CA LEU A 15 1.31 -7.22 -2.30
C LEU A 15 -0.08 -7.43 -1.66
N LEU A 16 -0.16 -8.20 -0.58
CA LEU A 16 -1.39 -8.41 0.17
C LEU A 16 -1.86 -7.12 0.84
N ILE A 17 -0.97 -6.30 1.39
CA ILE A 17 -1.32 -4.99 1.96
C ILE A 17 -1.88 -4.06 0.88
N ILE A 18 -1.21 -3.99 -0.27
CA ILE A 18 -1.67 -3.19 -1.42
C ILE A 18 -3.04 -3.70 -1.91
N GLY A 19 -3.16 -5.01 -2.16
CA GLY A 19 -4.40 -5.63 -2.59
C GLY A 19 -5.53 -5.45 -1.57
N PHE A 20 -5.23 -5.56 -0.28
CA PHE A 20 -6.18 -5.30 0.78
C PHE A 20 -6.63 -3.83 0.77
N ASN A 21 -5.70 -2.87 0.66
CA ASN A 21 -6.07 -1.46 0.55
C ASN A 21 -6.87 -1.14 -0.72
N LEU A 22 -6.60 -1.81 -1.85
CA LEU A 22 -7.30 -1.60 -3.14
C LEU A 22 -8.64 -2.32 -3.27
N PHE A 23 -8.83 -3.48 -2.63
CA PHE A 23 -10.04 -4.30 -2.81
C PHE A 23 -10.90 -4.44 -1.55
N ALA A 24 -10.37 -4.19 -0.35
CA ALA A 24 -11.12 -4.43 0.88
C ALA A 24 -12.27 -3.44 1.12
N TRP A 25 -12.37 -2.34 0.37
CA TRP A 25 -13.53 -1.45 0.37
C TRP A 25 -14.78 -2.07 -0.28
N ALA A 26 -14.60 -3.02 -1.21
CA ALA A 26 -15.70 -3.66 -1.93
C ALA A 26 -16.55 -4.56 -1.02
N PHE A 27 -15.94 -5.21 -0.02
CA PHE A 27 -16.61 -6.14 0.87
C PHE A 27 -17.16 -5.44 2.13
N ARG A 28 -18.47 -5.61 2.39
CA ARG A 28 -19.15 -5.00 3.56
C ARG A 28 -18.57 -5.43 4.91
N ALA A 29 -18.09 -6.67 5.01
CA ALA A 29 -17.51 -7.22 6.23
C ALA A 29 -16.12 -6.63 6.54
N THR A 30 -15.31 -6.36 5.51
CA THR A 30 -13.94 -5.84 5.67
C THR A 30 -13.86 -4.32 5.72
N ARG A 31 -14.95 -3.57 5.54
CA ARG A 31 -14.93 -2.09 5.62
C ARG A 31 -14.31 -1.54 6.91
N ARG A 32 -14.59 -2.14 8.06
CA ARG A 32 -13.98 -1.72 9.34
C ARG A 32 -12.49 -2.04 9.38
N LEU A 33 -12.11 -3.24 8.93
CA LEU A 33 -10.70 -3.65 8.83
C LEU A 33 -9.93 -2.80 7.81
N HIS A 34 -10.55 -2.42 6.69
CA HIS A 34 -10.01 -1.50 5.71
C HIS A 34 -9.72 -0.14 6.33
N LEU A 35 -10.63 0.41 7.13
CA LEU A 35 -10.36 1.66 7.86
C LEU A 35 -9.16 1.56 8.80
N TYR A 36 -9.02 0.46 9.56
CA TYR A 36 -7.84 0.24 10.40
C TYR A 36 -6.57 0.08 9.56
N GLY A 37 -6.61 -0.71 8.49
CA GLY A 37 -5.47 -0.92 7.59
C GLY A 37 -5.02 0.37 6.91
N VAL A 38 -5.96 1.16 6.40
CA VAL A 38 -5.73 2.49 5.86
C VAL A 38 -5.17 3.42 6.92
N ALA A 39 -5.72 3.45 8.13
CA ALA A 39 -5.23 4.32 9.19
C ALA A 39 -3.79 3.98 9.60
N VAL A 40 -3.45 2.69 9.71
CA VAL A 40 -2.08 2.23 9.99
C VAL A 40 -1.15 2.55 8.83
N THR A 41 -1.59 2.36 7.58
CA THR A 41 -0.80 2.69 6.39
C THR A 41 -0.55 4.20 6.32
N LEU A 42 -1.58 5.01 6.55
CA LEU A 42 -1.50 6.46 6.58
C LEU A 42 -0.61 6.94 7.73
N ALA A 43 -0.69 6.32 8.90
CA ALA A 43 0.20 6.63 10.02
C ALA A 43 1.66 6.29 9.69
N CYS A 44 1.92 5.13 9.05
CA CYS A 44 3.25 4.81 8.55
C CYS A 44 3.74 5.85 7.54
N TRP A 45 2.89 6.27 6.61
CA TRP A 45 3.25 7.30 5.62
C TRP A 45 3.45 8.69 6.22
N LEU A 46 2.65 9.09 7.21
CA LEU A 46 2.81 10.40 7.84
C LEU A 46 4.01 10.45 8.78
N ILE A 47 4.28 9.37 9.52
CA ILE A 47 5.41 9.31 10.45
C ILE A 47 6.71 9.07 9.69
N LEU A 48 6.76 8.03 8.86
CA LEU A 48 7.96 7.61 8.16
C LEU A 48 8.14 8.33 6.82
N GLY A 49 7.05 8.74 6.16
CA GLY A 49 7.17 9.45 4.89
C GLY A 49 7.70 10.87 4.99
N ILE A 50 7.71 11.48 6.19
CA ILE A 50 8.46 12.72 6.44
C ILE A 50 9.97 12.52 6.25
N TRP A 51 10.47 11.31 6.53
CA TRP A 51 11.90 10.98 6.47
C TRP A 51 12.29 10.24 5.20
N TYR A 52 11.41 9.34 4.73
CA TYR A 52 11.72 8.38 3.66
C TYR A 52 10.92 8.60 2.36
N GLY A 53 9.93 9.49 2.35
CA GLY A 53 9.08 9.80 1.19
C GLY A 53 7.64 9.30 1.29
N ILE A 54 6.73 9.93 0.55
CA ILE A 54 5.30 9.61 0.51
C ILE A 54 5.14 8.25 -0.19
N GLY A 55 4.70 7.21 0.51
CA GLY A 55 4.74 5.86 -0.08
C GLY A 55 5.41 4.81 0.79
N TYR A 56 6.23 5.27 1.74
CA TYR A 56 7.13 4.39 2.44
C TYR A 56 6.41 3.35 3.31
N CYS A 57 6.85 2.10 3.19
CA CYS A 57 6.36 0.98 3.97
C CYS A 57 7.53 0.35 4.74
N PRO A 58 7.43 0.14 6.06
CA PRO A 58 8.49 -0.49 6.85
C PRO A 58 8.81 -1.93 6.40
N VAL A 59 7.85 -2.60 5.74
CA VAL A 59 8.04 -3.93 5.15
C VAL A 59 9.10 -3.89 4.04
N THR A 60 9.15 -2.80 3.27
CA THR A 60 10.18 -2.59 2.24
C THR A 60 11.57 -2.49 2.85
N ASP A 61 11.70 -1.80 3.98
CA ASP A 61 12.99 -1.67 4.66
C ASP A 61 13.49 -2.99 5.23
N TRP A 62 12.58 -3.83 5.76
CA TRP A 62 12.94 -5.19 6.14
C TRP A 62 13.34 -6.02 4.93
N GLN A 63 12.62 -5.88 3.80
CA GLN A 63 12.98 -6.55 2.56
C GLN A 63 14.37 -6.11 2.06
N TRP A 64 14.70 -4.83 2.17
CA TRP A 64 16.02 -4.29 1.80
C TRP A 64 17.12 -4.78 2.71
N GLN A 65 16.87 -4.93 4.01
CA GLN A 65 17.85 -5.57 4.90
C GLN A 65 18.13 -7.03 4.49
N VAL A 66 17.13 -7.77 4.03
CA VAL A 66 17.33 -9.13 3.50
C VAL A 66 18.10 -9.12 2.19
N LYS A 67 17.75 -8.23 1.26
CA LYS A 67 18.43 -8.10 -0.04
C LYS A 67 19.87 -7.58 0.07
N ALA A 68 20.13 -6.69 1.01
CA ALA A 68 21.48 -6.26 1.36
C ALA A 68 22.33 -7.45 1.86
N ARG A 69 21.74 -8.34 2.69
CA ARG A 69 22.40 -9.58 3.13
C ARG A 69 22.57 -10.62 2.01
N LEU A 70 21.78 -10.53 0.95
CA LEU A 70 21.94 -11.32 -0.28
C LEU A 70 23.01 -10.75 -1.23
N GLY A 71 23.57 -9.57 -0.92
CA GLY A 71 24.60 -8.93 -1.74
C GLY A 71 24.06 -7.99 -2.81
N GLU A 72 22.74 -7.70 -2.85
CA GLU A 72 22.21 -6.64 -3.71
C GLU A 72 22.57 -5.26 -3.12
N GLN A 73 23.18 -4.40 -3.94
CA GLN A 73 23.53 -3.02 -3.61
C GLN A 73 22.88 -2.07 -4.63
N ASN A 74 22.58 -0.83 -4.22
CA ASN A 74 21.77 0.16 -4.97
C ASN A 74 20.26 -0.09 -4.96
N LEU A 75 19.68 -0.44 -3.80
CA LEU A 75 18.23 -0.54 -3.68
C LEU A 75 17.61 0.85 -3.49
N PRO A 76 16.61 1.24 -4.29
CA PRO A 76 15.92 2.52 -4.13
C PRO A 76 15.01 2.48 -2.92
N ASN A 77 14.79 3.62 -2.26
CA ASN A 77 13.98 3.72 -1.03
C ASN A 77 12.51 3.29 -1.19
N SER A 78 11.99 3.17 -2.43
CA SER A 78 10.59 2.85 -2.70
C SER A 78 10.47 1.51 -3.45
N PHE A 79 9.68 0.58 -2.91
CA PHE A 79 9.44 -0.76 -3.50
C PHE A 79 8.86 -0.65 -4.91
N VAL A 80 7.90 0.26 -5.08
CA VAL A 80 7.25 0.51 -6.37
C VAL A 80 8.25 1.06 -7.37
N LYS A 81 9.17 1.94 -6.94
CA LYS A 81 10.28 2.40 -7.78
C LYS A 81 11.23 1.26 -8.15
N TYR A 82 11.61 0.39 -7.22
CA TYR A 82 12.47 -0.76 -7.54
C TYR A 82 11.86 -1.64 -8.63
N TYR A 83 10.58 -1.98 -8.49
CA TYR A 83 9.89 -2.77 -9.50
C TYR A 83 9.64 -2.00 -10.80
N ALA A 84 9.35 -0.70 -10.73
CA ALA A 84 9.19 0.15 -11.91
C ALA A 84 10.51 0.26 -12.69
N ASP A 85 11.62 0.55 -12.02
CA ASP A 85 12.96 0.62 -12.63
C ASP A 85 13.34 -0.74 -13.23
N LYS A 86 13.01 -1.85 -12.55
CA LYS A 86 13.29 -3.21 -13.04
C LYS A 86 12.45 -3.59 -14.27
N ILE A 87 11.19 -3.16 -14.33
CA ILE A 87 10.28 -3.45 -15.46
C ILE A 87 10.54 -2.50 -16.63
N SER A 88 10.75 -1.22 -16.37
CA SER A 88 10.96 -0.20 -17.40
C SER A 88 12.41 -0.12 -17.89
N GLY A 89 13.38 -0.68 -17.15
CA GLY A 89 14.80 -0.62 -17.49
C GLY A 89 15.38 0.80 -17.49
N ARG A 90 14.68 1.77 -16.89
CA ARG A 90 15.04 3.20 -16.81
C ARG A 90 14.78 3.69 -15.40
N SER A 91 15.57 4.65 -14.92
CA SER A 91 15.36 5.31 -13.63
C SER A 91 14.09 6.16 -13.68
N VAL A 92 12.98 5.61 -13.20
CA VAL A 92 11.72 6.33 -13.07
C VAL A 92 11.84 7.30 -11.90
N ASP A 93 11.29 8.51 -12.07
CA ASP A 93 11.32 9.52 -11.02
C ASP A 93 10.55 9.00 -9.79
N ALA A 94 11.24 9.02 -8.65
CA ALA A 94 10.68 8.56 -7.38
C ALA A 94 9.45 9.36 -7.00
N ASN A 95 9.48 10.68 -7.25
CA ASN A 95 8.37 11.56 -6.89
C ASN A 95 7.10 11.24 -7.69
N LEU A 96 7.23 10.84 -8.96
CA LEU A 96 6.08 10.45 -9.78
C LEU A 96 5.43 9.17 -9.25
N ILE A 97 6.23 8.15 -8.93
CA ILE A 97 5.77 6.89 -8.36
C ILE A 97 5.06 7.13 -7.02
N ASP A 98 5.66 7.98 -6.18
CA ASP A 98 5.15 8.33 -4.87
C ASP A 98 3.81 9.09 -4.97
N ILE A 99 3.69 10.06 -5.89
CA ILE A 99 2.44 10.79 -6.17
C ILE A 99 1.35 9.84 -6.67
N ILE A 100 1.66 8.93 -7.59
CA ILE A 100 0.69 7.96 -8.13
C ILE A 100 0.22 7.03 -7.01
N THR A 101 1.14 6.51 -6.20
CA THR A 101 0.82 5.62 -5.08
C THR A 101 -0.06 6.34 -4.06
N ALA A 102 0.27 7.59 -3.73
CA ALA A 102 -0.51 8.44 -2.84
C ALA A 102 -1.90 8.75 -3.37
N GLY A 103 -2.00 9.12 -4.65
CA GLY A 103 -3.27 9.39 -5.32
C GLY A 103 -4.17 8.15 -5.34
N SER A 104 -3.59 6.99 -5.67
CA SER A 104 -4.29 5.69 -5.67
C SER A 104 -4.83 5.34 -4.28
N PHE A 105 -4.00 5.53 -3.25
CA PHE A 105 -4.37 5.27 -1.87
C PHE A 105 -5.48 6.22 -1.42
N LEU A 106 -5.33 7.53 -1.63
CA LEU A 106 -6.32 8.54 -1.28
C LEU A 106 -7.67 8.27 -1.98
N LEU A 107 -7.64 7.89 -3.25
CA LEU A 107 -8.83 7.52 -4.00
C LEU A 107 -9.54 6.31 -3.37
N SER A 108 -8.79 5.28 -2.95
CA SER A 108 -9.36 4.13 -2.24
C SER A 108 -10.03 4.52 -0.92
N ILE A 109 -9.45 5.47 -0.16
CA ILE A 109 -10.07 6.01 1.06
C ILE A 109 -11.37 6.72 0.74
N ILE A 110 -11.36 7.62 -0.25
CA ILE A 110 -12.54 8.39 -0.66
C ILE A 110 -13.66 7.45 -1.07
N ILE A 111 -13.37 6.45 -1.89
CA ILE A 111 -14.34 5.43 -2.33
C ILE A 111 -14.88 4.64 -1.13
N SER A 112 -14.01 4.20 -0.22
CA SER A 112 -14.40 3.45 0.99
C SER A 112 -15.31 4.25 1.91
N VAL A 113 -14.96 5.51 2.19
CA VAL A 113 -15.76 6.44 2.99
C VAL A 113 -17.10 6.71 2.31
N TYR A 114 -17.08 7.00 1.01
CA TYR A 114 -18.30 7.23 0.23
C TYR A 114 -19.24 6.03 0.29
N LEU A 115 -18.75 4.81 0.03
CA LEU A 115 -19.57 3.60 0.08
C LEU A 115 -19.98 3.20 1.49
N ASN A 116 -19.26 3.60 2.53
CA ASN A 116 -19.67 3.32 3.90
C ASN A 116 -20.79 4.28 4.37
N PHE A 117 -20.68 5.56 4.05
CA PHE A 117 -21.64 6.59 4.48
C PHE A 117 -22.85 6.74 3.55
N PHE A 118 -22.66 6.69 2.22
CA PHE A 118 -23.75 6.86 1.25
C PHE A 118 -24.49 5.56 0.90
N SER A 119 -23.84 4.38 0.90
CA SER A 119 -24.54 3.10 0.64
C SER A 119 -25.49 2.70 1.78
N LYS A 120 -25.28 3.21 3.01
CA LYS A 120 -26.21 3.01 4.12
C LYS A 120 -27.54 3.74 3.89
N LYS A 121 -27.52 4.90 3.23
CA LYS A 121 -28.75 5.67 2.93
C LYS A 121 -29.66 4.94 1.93
N SER A 122 -29.13 4.12 1.01
CA SER A 122 -29.98 3.41 0.04
C SER A 122 -30.76 2.25 0.67
N LYS A 123 -30.23 1.57 1.70
CA LYS A 123 -30.95 0.48 2.38
C LYS A 123 -31.98 0.96 3.43
N LEU A 124 -31.84 2.18 3.95
CA LEU A 124 -32.86 2.76 4.85
C LEU A 124 -34.08 3.26 4.07
N LYS A 125 -33.92 3.73 2.84
CA LYS A 125 -35.06 4.10 1.97
C LYS A 125 -35.86 2.91 1.43
N ALA A 126 -35.25 1.73 1.32
CA ALA A 126 -35.93 0.52 0.82
C ALA A 126 -36.68 -0.27 1.91
N LYS A 127 -36.55 0.09 3.20
CA LYS A 127 -37.27 -0.54 4.32
C LYS A 127 -38.39 0.35 4.89
N SER A 128 -38.74 1.42 4.18
CA SER A 128 -39.77 2.40 4.55
C SER A 128 -40.82 2.59 3.45
N ASN A 129 -40.90 1.66 2.50
CA ASN A 129 -42.06 1.48 1.62
C ASN A 129 -42.75 0.18 2.00
#